data_AF-A0A7K4IFT5-F1
#
_entry.id   AF-A0A7K4IFT5-F1
#
_cell.length_a   1.000
_cell.length_b   1.000
_cell.length_c   1.000
_cell.angle_alpha   90.00
_cell.angle_beta   90.00
_cell.angle_gamma   90.00
#
_symmetry.space_group_name_H-M   'P 1'
#
loop_
_entity.id
_entity.type
_entity.pdbx_description
1 polymer ?
#
loop_
_entity_poly.entity_id
_entity_poly.type
_entity_poly.pdbx_seq_one_letter_code
_entity_poly.pdbx_strand_id
1 'polypeptide(L)'
;MKDDIRAVKDSLFDIVDRVTERTRGLVIRFGIVSYRDHPPQDKTYVTKIFDFSDDIKKVHREISKLDPSEGGDMPEAVADALHDARTSLSWMRDSYKVLILVGDAPPHGRAYNNMGDDAWPNGCPCGYDPKNEVQLLKKEHGSTVFVFVCGCNPVVEDAFRSIANAVDGGVYYSLVEVRHVPDAILKILEGMSDLIESDQKVLRYYQSHDGVFDLGQAASDLGLELREVKTSLSRLIELGTVPRWPKGRPLSSGQIGLSVELGDVPDAILPGKAFKYQVRVKNPSSATAGVRIVVSIVSEDGVSEITNEQHEIAPRGDSTIDLKLVPIVYSKGKASVKVEVYYGSKPLASRIYSTRVY
;
A
#
# COMPACT_ATOMS: atom_id res chain seq x y z
N MET A 1 -15.16 -32.95 15.25
CA MET A 1 -15.91 -32.06 14.35
C MET A 1 -16.83 -31.07 15.06
N LYS A 2 -17.82 -31.47 15.90
CA LYS A 2 -18.63 -30.47 16.65
C LYS A 2 -17.83 -29.61 17.63
N ASP A 3 -16.81 -30.19 18.26
CA ASP A 3 -15.95 -29.47 19.21
C ASP A 3 -14.95 -28.56 18.48
N ASP A 4 -14.47 -28.96 17.29
CA ASP A 4 -13.53 -28.17 16.48
C ASP A 4 -14.19 -26.92 15.88
N ILE A 5 -15.42 -27.02 15.40
CA ILE A 5 -16.14 -25.87 14.82
C ILE A 5 -16.63 -24.90 15.90
N ARG A 6 -16.96 -25.40 17.11
CA ARG A 6 -17.17 -24.52 18.27
C ARG A 6 -15.89 -23.80 18.66
N ALA A 7 -14.76 -24.50 18.71
CA ALA A 7 -13.47 -23.88 18.95
C ALA A 7 -13.13 -22.84 17.88
N VAL A 8 -13.42 -23.10 16.60
CA VAL A 8 -13.25 -22.12 15.50
C VAL A 8 -14.17 -20.91 15.68
N LYS A 9 -15.44 -21.10 16.05
CA LYS A 9 -16.37 -19.99 16.32
C LYS A 9 -15.93 -19.13 17.49
N ASP A 10 -15.62 -19.75 18.62
CA ASP A 10 -15.12 -19.08 19.81
C ASP A 10 -13.83 -18.33 19.47
N SER A 11 -12.98 -18.95 18.64
CA SER A 11 -11.80 -18.31 18.12
C SER A 11 -12.12 -17.10 17.24
N LEU A 12 -13.10 -17.18 16.33
CA LEU A 12 -13.50 -16.08 15.45
C LEU A 12 -14.03 -14.89 16.26
N PHE A 13 -14.78 -15.13 17.34
CA PHE A 13 -15.18 -14.07 18.28
C PHE A 13 -13.98 -13.42 18.95
N ASP A 14 -13.11 -14.24 19.54
CA ASP A 14 -11.86 -13.78 20.18
C ASP A 14 -10.98 -12.99 19.20
N ILE A 15 -10.92 -13.41 17.94
CA ILE A 15 -10.20 -12.73 16.88
C ILE A 15 -10.79 -11.35 16.66
N VAL A 16 -12.09 -11.26 16.38
CA VAL A 16 -12.75 -9.99 16.10
C VAL A 16 -12.55 -9.00 17.25
N ASP A 17 -12.70 -9.46 18.49
CA ASP A 17 -12.56 -8.62 19.68
C ASP A 17 -11.10 -8.17 19.88
N ARG A 18 -10.13 -9.09 19.80
CA ARG A 18 -8.70 -8.77 19.96
C ARG A 18 -8.17 -7.88 18.83
N VAL A 19 -8.61 -8.11 17.60
CA VAL A 19 -8.33 -7.24 16.45
C VAL A 19 -8.77 -5.82 16.79
N THR A 20 -10.05 -5.66 17.13
CA THR A 20 -10.68 -4.36 17.40
C THR A 20 -9.99 -3.62 18.54
N GLU A 21 -9.58 -4.33 19.61
CA GLU A 21 -8.88 -3.74 20.74
C GLU A 21 -7.48 -3.24 20.40
N ARG A 22 -6.73 -3.98 19.58
CA ARG A 22 -5.34 -3.63 19.23
C ARG A 22 -5.25 -2.59 18.13
N THR A 23 -6.27 -2.47 17.28
CA THR A 23 -6.26 -1.59 16.12
C THR A 23 -7.13 -0.36 16.31
N ARG A 24 -7.20 0.22 17.53
CA ARG A 24 -8.05 1.39 17.87
C ARG A 24 -7.83 2.64 17.00
N GLY A 25 -6.86 2.66 16.09
CA GLY A 25 -6.63 3.71 15.10
C GLY A 25 -6.90 3.31 13.64
N LEU A 26 -7.40 2.09 13.37
CA LEU A 26 -7.70 1.59 12.03
C LEU A 26 -9.19 1.28 11.89
N VAL A 27 -9.72 1.52 10.69
CA VAL A 27 -11.05 1.03 10.31
C VAL A 27 -10.89 -0.41 9.82
N ILE A 28 -11.53 -1.36 10.49
CA ILE A 28 -11.50 -2.77 10.12
C ILE A 28 -12.90 -3.23 9.76
N ARG A 29 -12.98 -4.00 8.68
CA ARG A 29 -14.22 -4.61 8.22
C ARG A 29 -14.01 -6.11 8.10
N PHE A 30 -15.01 -6.87 8.49
CA PHE A 30 -15.01 -8.33 8.42
C PHE A 30 -16.04 -8.79 7.41
N GLY A 31 -15.61 -9.63 6.48
CA GLY A 31 -16.46 -10.39 5.56
C GLY A 31 -16.32 -11.87 5.87
N ILE A 32 -17.39 -12.64 5.66
CA ILE A 32 -17.42 -14.08 5.96
C ILE A 32 -17.99 -14.80 4.74
N VAL A 33 -17.26 -15.78 4.25
CA VAL A 33 -17.79 -16.77 3.30
C VAL A 33 -17.77 -18.12 4.00
N SER A 34 -18.95 -18.62 4.33
CA SER A 34 -19.09 -19.99 4.86
C SER A 34 -19.37 -20.92 3.70
N TYR A 35 -18.78 -22.10 3.72
CA TYR A 35 -18.96 -23.11 2.69
C TYR A 35 -19.30 -24.47 3.30
N ARG A 36 -19.92 -25.31 2.48
CA ARG A 36 -20.20 -26.73 2.73
C ARG A 36 -19.90 -27.49 1.44
N ASP A 37 -20.76 -28.43 1.08
CA ASP A 37 -20.57 -29.30 -0.07
C ASP A 37 -21.60 -29.02 -1.19
N HIS A 38 -21.33 -29.58 -2.36
CA HIS A 38 -22.21 -29.60 -3.51
C HIS A 38 -23.36 -30.60 -3.33
N PRO A 39 -24.52 -30.35 -3.96
CA PRO A 39 -25.56 -31.39 -4.08
C PRO A 39 -25.08 -32.55 -4.98
N PRO A 40 -25.34 -33.82 -4.62
CA PRO A 40 -26.34 -34.27 -3.65
C PRO A 40 -25.87 -34.42 -2.21
N GLN A 41 -24.58 -34.22 -1.94
CA GLN A 41 -23.92 -34.52 -0.67
C GLN A 41 -24.42 -33.57 0.41
N ASP A 42 -24.49 -32.27 0.10
CA ASP A 42 -25.25 -31.29 0.88
C ASP A 42 -26.37 -30.64 0.04
N LYS A 43 -27.55 -30.48 0.64
CA LYS A 43 -28.73 -29.84 0.02
C LYS A 43 -29.10 -28.49 0.61
N THR A 44 -28.30 -27.99 1.56
CA THR A 44 -28.55 -26.77 2.30
C THR A 44 -28.03 -25.54 1.56
N TYR A 45 -26.73 -25.49 1.29
CA TYR A 45 -26.05 -24.46 0.49
C TYR A 45 -24.61 -24.87 0.21
N VAL A 46 -24.05 -24.41 -0.91
CA VAL A 46 -22.62 -24.58 -1.22
C VAL A 46 -21.81 -23.49 -0.53
N THR A 47 -22.20 -22.22 -0.74
CA THR A 47 -21.60 -21.04 -0.10
C THR A 47 -22.67 -20.09 0.43
N LYS A 48 -22.32 -19.32 1.47
CA LYS A 48 -23.09 -18.17 1.96
C LYS A 48 -22.13 -17.03 2.24
N ILE A 49 -22.50 -15.86 1.73
CA ILE A 49 -21.67 -14.66 1.78
C ILE A 49 -22.30 -13.66 2.75
N PHE A 50 -21.49 -13.19 3.67
CA PHE A 50 -21.72 -11.98 4.45
C PHE A 50 -20.65 -10.97 4.07
N ASP A 51 -21.07 -9.89 3.40
CA ASP A 51 -20.15 -8.87 2.93
C ASP A 51 -19.51 -8.07 4.08
N PHE A 52 -18.43 -7.35 3.76
CA PHE A 52 -17.63 -6.58 4.71
C PHE A 52 -18.47 -5.61 5.55
N SER A 53 -18.37 -5.75 6.87
CA SER A 53 -18.97 -4.83 7.83
C SER A 53 -17.99 -4.47 8.96
N ASP A 54 -18.01 -3.19 9.36
CA ASP A 54 -17.36 -2.67 10.57
C ASP A 54 -18.26 -2.76 11.82
N ASP A 55 -19.53 -3.18 11.67
CA ASP A 55 -20.44 -3.41 12.79
C ASP A 55 -20.16 -4.77 13.41
N ILE A 56 -19.30 -4.77 14.44
CA ILE A 56 -18.88 -5.94 15.20
C ILE A 56 -20.09 -6.77 15.69
N LYS A 57 -21.20 -6.13 16.08
CA LYS A 57 -22.39 -6.87 16.54
C LYS A 57 -23.05 -7.66 15.39
N LYS A 58 -23.03 -7.13 14.17
CA LYS A 58 -23.51 -7.86 12.98
C LYS A 58 -22.58 -9.02 12.67
N VAL A 59 -21.26 -8.79 12.67
CA VAL A 59 -20.24 -9.82 12.43
C VAL A 59 -20.41 -10.97 13.42
N HIS A 60 -20.47 -10.67 14.72
CA HIS A 60 -20.71 -11.65 15.77
C HIS A 60 -21.99 -12.46 15.55
N ARG A 61 -23.08 -11.79 15.17
CA ARG A 61 -24.34 -12.47 14.90
C ARG A 61 -24.25 -13.41 13.70
N GLU A 62 -23.51 -13.05 12.66
CA GLU A 62 -23.32 -13.95 11.52
C GLU A 62 -22.43 -15.15 11.85
N ILE A 63 -21.35 -14.96 12.62
CA ILE A 63 -20.52 -16.07 13.14
C ILE A 63 -21.37 -17.04 13.98
N SER A 64 -22.26 -16.49 14.82
CA SER A 64 -23.16 -17.29 15.67
C SER A 64 -24.05 -18.24 14.86
N LYS A 65 -24.45 -17.85 13.64
CA LYS A 65 -25.34 -18.62 12.75
C LYS A 65 -24.65 -19.75 11.99
N LEU A 66 -23.31 -19.77 11.91
CA LEU A 66 -22.60 -20.90 11.31
C LEU A 66 -23.02 -22.17 12.05
N ASP A 67 -23.35 -23.28 11.39
CA ASP A 67 -23.73 -24.50 12.11
C ASP A 67 -22.91 -25.66 11.56
N PRO A 68 -22.10 -26.34 12.41
CA PRO A 68 -21.39 -27.54 11.98
C PRO A 68 -22.38 -28.61 11.51
N SER A 69 -22.36 -28.90 10.22
CA SER A 69 -23.01 -30.07 9.64
C SER A 69 -22.00 -30.89 8.86
N GLU A 70 -22.29 -32.17 8.69
CA GLU A 70 -21.51 -33.08 7.85
C GLU A 70 -21.99 -32.94 6.39
N GLY A 71 -21.03 -32.80 5.47
CA GLY A 71 -21.26 -32.56 4.04
C GLY A 71 -21.64 -33.79 3.23
N GLY A 72 -21.58 -35.00 3.80
CA GLY A 72 -21.86 -36.26 3.08
C GLY A 72 -20.57 -37.04 2.85
N ASP A 73 -19.80 -36.69 1.82
CA ASP A 73 -18.39 -37.08 1.70
C ASP A 73 -17.47 -36.12 2.48
N MET A 74 -16.19 -36.51 2.56
CA MET A 74 -15.22 -35.76 3.36
C MET A 74 -14.69 -34.49 2.70
N PRO A 75 -14.42 -34.40 1.38
CA PRO A 75 -14.00 -33.15 0.76
C PRO A 75 -15.15 -32.13 0.68
N GLU A 76 -14.83 -30.84 0.61
CA GLU A 76 -15.83 -29.76 0.65
C GLU A 76 -15.59 -28.71 -0.45
N ALA A 77 -16.56 -27.81 -0.68
CA ALA A 77 -16.57 -26.78 -1.72
C ALA A 77 -15.65 -25.56 -1.44
N VAL A 78 -14.40 -25.80 -1.04
CA VAL A 78 -13.41 -24.74 -0.74
C VAL A 78 -13.13 -23.86 -1.96
N ALA A 79 -13.14 -24.44 -3.17
CA ALA A 79 -12.90 -23.69 -4.40
C ALA A 79 -13.97 -22.63 -4.65
N ASP A 80 -15.24 -23.00 -4.47
CA ASP A 80 -16.40 -22.11 -4.55
C ASP A 80 -16.31 -21.00 -3.49
N ALA A 81 -15.90 -21.35 -2.27
CA ALA A 81 -15.71 -20.38 -1.20
C ALA A 81 -14.65 -19.33 -1.54
N LEU A 82 -13.50 -19.75 -2.09
CA LEU A 82 -12.43 -18.83 -2.51
C LEU A 82 -12.83 -17.99 -3.72
N HIS A 83 -13.59 -18.58 -4.65
CA HIS A 83 -14.18 -17.86 -5.77
C HIS A 83 -15.10 -16.74 -5.28
N ASP A 84 -16.05 -17.04 -4.40
CA ASP A 84 -16.98 -16.07 -3.83
C ASP A 84 -16.28 -15.04 -2.95
N ALA A 85 -15.26 -15.46 -2.18
CA ALA A 85 -14.44 -14.53 -1.41
C ALA A 85 -13.74 -13.52 -2.32
N ARG A 86 -13.28 -13.92 -3.52
CA ARG A 86 -12.65 -13.00 -4.48
C ARG A 86 -13.67 -12.14 -5.21
N THR A 87 -14.77 -12.71 -5.69
CA THR A 87 -15.66 -12.06 -6.67
C THR A 87 -16.89 -11.39 -6.05
N SER A 88 -17.36 -11.88 -4.90
CA SER A 88 -18.62 -11.44 -4.30
C SER A 88 -18.44 -10.52 -3.08
N LEU A 89 -17.29 -10.57 -2.40
CA LEU A 89 -16.98 -9.64 -1.32
C LEU A 89 -16.52 -8.28 -1.86
N SER A 90 -16.99 -7.20 -1.24
CA SER A 90 -16.71 -5.81 -1.62
C SER A 90 -15.34 -5.32 -1.13
N TRP A 91 -14.26 -5.91 -1.62
CA TRP A 91 -12.89 -5.50 -1.27
C TRP A 91 -12.63 -4.03 -1.60
N MET A 92 -12.22 -3.25 -0.60
CA MET A 92 -11.87 -1.84 -0.78
C MET A 92 -10.50 -1.70 -1.45
N ARG A 93 -10.42 -0.89 -2.52
CA ARG A 93 -9.18 -0.71 -3.29
C ARG A 93 -8.03 -0.18 -2.41
N ASP A 94 -8.31 0.81 -1.60
CA ASP A 94 -7.41 1.57 -0.73
C ASP A 94 -7.22 0.95 0.67
N SER A 95 -7.28 -0.38 0.76
CA SER A 95 -7.11 -1.12 2.01
C SER A 95 -6.09 -2.24 1.91
N TYR A 96 -5.43 -2.54 3.03
CA TYR A 96 -4.76 -3.83 3.24
C TYR A 96 -5.84 -4.92 3.36
N LYS A 97 -5.63 -6.04 2.66
CA LYS A 97 -6.61 -7.11 2.51
C LYS A 97 -6.05 -8.38 3.11
N VAL A 98 -6.84 -9.05 3.93
CA VAL A 98 -6.42 -10.29 4.59
C VAL A 98 -7.46 -11.36 4.27
N LEU A 99 -7.02 -12.40 3.56
CA LEU A 99 -7.81 -13.62 3.36
C LEU A 99 -7.35 -14.66 4.37
N ILE A 100 -8.31 -15.22 5.12
CA ILE A 100 -8.07 -16.31 6.06
C ILE A 100 -8.99 -17.46 5.68
N LEU A 101 -8.42 -18.55 5.17
CA LEU A 101 -9.12 -19.81 4.93
C LEU A 101 -8.97 -20.69 6.18
N VAL A 102 -10.08 -21.20 6.72
CA VAL A 102 -10.09 -22.12 7.86
C VAL A 102 -10.99 -23.29 7.53
N GLY A 103 -10.50 -24.52 7.72
CA GLY A 103 -11.27 -25.73 7.44
C GLY A 103 -10.63 -27.01 7.95
N ASP A 104 -11.43 -28.06 8.03
CA ASP A 104 -11.07 -29.41 8.49
C ASP A 104 -11.26 -30.49 7.41
N ALA A 105 -11.73 -30.10 6.23
CA ALA A 105 -11.86 -30.95 5.04
C ALA A 105 -11.05 -30.40 3.85
N PRO A 106 -10.44 -31.26 3.02
CA PRO A 106 -9.72 -30.83 1.82
C PRO A 106 -10.72 -30.39 0.73
N PRO A 107 -10.28 -29.62 -0.28
CA PRO A 107 -11.11 -29.37 -1.46
C PRO A 107 -11.33 -30.66 -2.29
N HIS A 108 -12.42 -30.70 -3.04
CA HIS A 108 -12.62 -31.70 -4.09
C HIS A 108 -11.50 -31.71 -5.12
N GLY A 109 -11.20 -32.90 -5.66
CA GLY A 109 -10.28 -33.11 -6.77
C GLY A 109 -8.99 -33.84 -6.40
N ARG A 110 -8.54 -34.73 -7.31
CA ARG A 110 -7.32 -35.54 -7.16
C ARG A 110 -6.03 -34.73 -6.98
N ALA A 111 -6.05 -33.45 -7.31
CA ALA A 111 -4.92 -32.55 -7.06
C ALA A 111 -4.72 -32.21 -5.57
N TYR A 112 -5.73 -32.49 -4.74
CA TYR A 112 -5.76 -32.08 -3.33
C TYR A 112 -6.04 -33.22 -2.36
N ASN A 113 -6.76 -34.25 -2.80
CA ASN A 113 -7.07 -35.40 -1.95
C ASN A 113 -7.03 -36.72 -2.77
N ASN A 114 -6.84 -37.85 -2.08
CA ASN A 114 -6.88 -39.19 -2.67
C ASN A 114 -8.04 -40.03 -2.12
N MET A 115 -9.09 -39.37 -1.65
CA MET A 115 -10.21 -40.00 -0.94
C MET A 115 -11.09 -40.78 -1.92
N GLY A 116 -11.46 -42.01 -1.56
CA GLY A 116 -12.25 -42.88 -2.42
C GLY A 116 -13.71 -42.46 -2.55
N ASP A 117 -14.21 -41.73 -1.57
CA ASP A 117 -15.56 -41.21 -1.42
C ASP A 117 -15.76 -39.79 -1.98
N ASP A 118 -14.71 -39.13 -2.50
CA ASP A 118 -14.82 -37.83 -3.17
C ASP A 118 -15.78 -37.94 -4.37
N ALA A 119 -16.96 -37.31 -4.26
CA ALA A 119 -17.97 -37.32 -5.30
C ALA A 119 -17.58 -36.44 -6.51
N TRP A 120 -16.58 -35.57 -6.37
CA TRP A 120 -16.04 -34.71 -7.42
C TRP A 120 -14.52 -34.88 -7.59
N PRO A 121 -14.05 -36.06 -8.00
CA PRO A 121 -12.61 -36.35 -8.09
C PRO A 121 -11.89 -35.52 -9.16
N ASN A 122 -12.60 -34.90 -10.09
CA ASN A 122 -12.03 -34.02 -11.11
C ASN A 122 -11.94 -32.54 -10.66
N GLY A 123 -12.30 -32.24 -9.40
CA GLY A 123 -12.34 -30.89 -8.86
C GLY A 123 -13.75 -30.31 -8.80
N CYS A 124 -13.84 -29.05 -8.37
CA CYS A 124 -15.11 -28.32 -8.24
C CYS A 124 -15.95 -28.41 -9.54
N PRO A 125 -17.25 -28.76 -9.45
CA PRO A 125 -18.14 -28.87 -10.61
C PRO A 125 -18.36 -27.53 -11.34
N CYS A 126 -18.14 -26.40 -10.68
CA CYS A 126 -18.19 -25.06 -11.27
C CYS A 126 -16.90 -24.69 -12.02
N GLY A 127 -15.86 -25.53 -11.97
CA GLY A 127 -14.59 -25.32 -12.66
C GLY A 127 -13.60 -24.41 -11.93
N TYR A 128 -13.87 -24.08 -10.66
CA TYR A 128 -12.97 -23.28 -9.83
C TYR A 128 -11.83 -24.15 -9.28
N ASP A 129 -10.67 -23.53 -9.10
CA ASP A 129 -9.50 -24.19 -8.50
C ASP A 129 -8.97 -23.33 -7.34
N PRO A 130 -8.82 -23.90 -6.12
CA PRO A 130 -8.38 -23.15 -4.95
C PRO A 130 -7.07 -22.37 -5.14
N LYS A 131 -6.06 -22.97 -5.80
CA LYS A 131 -4.77 -22.31 -6.06
C LYS A 131 -4.93 -21.16 -7.05
N ASN A 132 -5.69 -21.38 -8.13
CA ASN A 132 -5.98 -20.35 -9.11
C ASN A 132 -6.73 -19.16 -8.48
N GLU A 133 -7.72 -19.41 -7.61
CA GLU A 133 -8.50 -18.32 -6.99
C GLU A 133 -7.64 -17.44 -6.06
N VAL A 134 -6.74 -18.02 -5.25
CA VAL A 134 -5.81 -17.21 -4.44
C VAL A 134 -4.78 -16.48 -5.30
N GLN A 135 -4.34 -17.07 -6.41
CA GLN A 135 -3.44 -16.42 -7.37
C GLN A 135 -4.10 -15.24 -8.08
N LEU A 136 -5.36 -15.39 -8.48
CA LEU A 136 -6.16 -14.30 -9.08
C LEU A 136 -6.36 -13.18 -8.07
N LEU A 137 -6.71 -13.49 -6.82
CA LEU A 137 -6.84 -12.49 -5.76
C LEU A 137 -5.52 -11.72 -5.55
N LYS A 138 -4.38 -12.43 -5.54
CA LYS A 138 -3.05 -11.81 -5.45
C LYS A 138 -2.74 -10.94 -6.66
N LYS A 139 -3.13 -11.36 -7.86
CA LYS A 139 -2.93 -10.59 -9.09
C LYS A 139 -3.78 -9.31 -9.12
N GLU A 140 -5.00 -9.36 -8.60
CA GLU A 140 -5.94 -8.24 -8.58
C GLU A 140 -5.56 -7.16 -7.55
N HIS A 141 -4.96 -7.55 -6.42
CA HIS A 141 -4.66 -6.63 -5.31
C HIS A 141 -3.17 -6.45 -5.00
N GLY A 142 -2.30 -7.20 -5.68
CA GLY A 142 -0.85 -7.05 -5.59
C GLY A 142 -0.28 -7.36 -4.22
N SER A 143 0.59 -6.47 -3.74
CA SER A 143 1.28 -6.57 -2.46
C SER A 143 0.40 -6.19 -1.26
N THR A 144 -0.78 -5.61 -1.48
CA THR A 144 -1.72 -5.23 -0.41
C THR A 144 -2.57 -6.39 0.12
N VAL A 145 -2.54 -7.56 -0.52
CA VAL A 145 -3.28 -8.75 -0.06
C VAL A 145 -2.36 -9.82 0.54
N PHE A 146 -2.79 -10.35 1.68
CA PHE A 146 -2.13 -11.38 2.46
C PHE A 146 -3.05 -12.59 2.58
N VAL A 147 -2.50 -13.78 2.35
CA VAL A 147 -3.27 -15.03 2.30
C VAL A 147 -2.77 -15.96 3.40
N PHE A 148 -3.69 -16.34 4.28
CA PHE A 148 -3.44 -17.24 5.39
C PHE A 148 -4.38 -18.44 5.28
N VAL A 149 -3.83 -19.63 5.44
CA VAL A 149 -4.60 -20.87 5.37
C VAL A 149 -4.37 -21.66 6.65
N CYS A 150 -5.45 -22.03 7.33
CA CYS A 150 -5.42 -22.70 8.63
C CYS A 150 -6.08 -24.08 8.51
N GLY A 151 -5.30 -25.14 8.69
CA GLY A 151 -5.78 -26.51 8.71
C GLY A 151 -6.13 -26.96 10.12
N CYS A 152 -7.36 -27.46 10.33
CA CYS A 152 -7.83 -27.87 11.65
C CYS A 152 -7.37 -29.28 12.06
N ASN A 153 -6.90 -30.08 11.10
CA ASN A 153 -6.43 -31.44 11.32
C ASN A 153 -5.33 -31.83 10.32
N PRO A 154 -4.65 -32.97 10.50
CA PRO A 154 -3.59 -33.40 9.58
C PRO A 154 -4.06 -33.79 8.18
N VAL A 155 -5.35 -34.09 7.99
CA VAL A 155 -5.89 -34.55 6.70
C VAL A 155 -5.85 -33.45 5.65
N VAL A 156 -6.08 -32.21 6.07
CA VAL A 156 -6.06 -31.06 5.14
C VAL A 156 -4.67 -30.49 4.88
N GLU A 157 -3.66 -30.93 5.63
CA GLU A 157 -2.38 -30.26 5.70
C GLU A 157 -1.72 -30.06 4.34
N ASP A 158 -1.55 -31.12 3.57
CA ASP A 158 -0.90 -31.06 2.26
C ASP A 158 -1.69 -30.18 1.29
N ALA A 159 -3.01 -30.35 1.25
CA ALA A 159 -3.89 -29.58 0.38
C ALA A 159 -3.81 -28.09 0.70
N PHE A 160 -4.01 -27.73 1.96
CA PHE A 160 -4.07 -26.35 2.44
C PHE A 160 -2.71 -25.65 2.38
N ARG A 161 -1.63 -26.38 2.71
CA ARG A 161 -0.26 -25.89 2.51
C ARG A 161 0.03 -25.63 1.04
N SER A 162 -0.45 -26.48 0.14
CA SER A 162 -0.29 -26.26 -1.30
C SER A 162 -1.07 -25.05 -1.82
N ILE A 163 -2.23 -24.73 -1.24
CA ILE A 163 -3.00 -23.52 -1.53
C ILE A 163 -2.25 -22.28 -1.05
N ALA A 164 -1.78 -22.28 0.20
CA ALA A 164 -0.99 -21.17 0.75
C ALA A 164 0.27 -20.89 -0.08
N ASN A 165 1.01 -21.94 -0.46
CA ASN A 165 2.24 -21.84 -1.24
C ASN A 165 2.02 -21.44 -2.71
N ALA A 166 0.77 -21.37 -3.19
CA ALA A 166 0.48 -20.96 -4.56
C ALA A 166 0.71 -19.45 -4.80
N VAL A 167 0.88 -18.66 -3.74
CA VAL A 167 1.08 -17.21 -3.78
C VAL A 167 2.30 -16.78 -2.96
N ASP A 168 2.98 -15.73 -3.41
CA ASP A 168 4.10 -15.14 -2.65
C ASP A 168 3.61 -14.54 -1.33
N GLY A 169 4.30 -14.93 -0.25
CA GLY A 169 3.96 -14.55 1.12
C GLY A 169 2.73 -15.26 1.70
N GLY A 170 2.17 -16.26 1.02
CA GLY A 170 1.11 -17.10 1.61
C GLY A 170 1.65 -17.96 2.74
N VAL A 171 0.89 -18.09 3.83
CA VAL A 171 1.33 -18.83 5.03
C VAL A 171 0.28 -19.86 5.44
N TYR A 172 0.74 -21.08 5.69
CA TYR A 172 -0.07 -22.15 6.26
C TYR A 172 0.18 -22.28 7.77
N TYR A 173 -0.90 -22.44 8.53
CA TYR A 173 -0.89 -22.74 9.97
C TYR A 173 -1.59 -24.06 10.25
N SER A 174 -0.91 -24.95 10.98
CA SER A 174 -1.54 -26.14 11.56
C SER A 174 -2.15 -25.79 12.91
N LEU A 175 -3.48 -25.89 13.02
CA LEU A 175 -4.20 -25.59 14.27
C LEU A 175 -4.13 -26.76 15.27
N VAL A 176 -3.58 -27.90 14.87
CA VAL A 176 -3.24 -29.00 15.78
C VAL A 176 -2.00 -28.65 16.61
N GLU A 177 -1.05 -27.90 16.03
CA GLU A 177 0.20 -27.52 16.66
C GLU A 177 0.08 -26.19 17.44
N VAL A 178 -0.63 -25.22 16.85
CA VAL A 178 -0.97 -23.94 17.50
C VAL A 178 -2.23 -24.18 18.31
N ARG A 179 -2.07 -24.46 19.61
CA ARG A 179 -3.15 -24.89 20.54
C ARG A 179 -4.47 -24.08 20.46
N HIS A 180 -4.48 -22.87 19.90
CA HIS A 180 -5.70 -22.12 19.54
C HIS A 180 -5.52 -21.23 18.28
N VAL A 181 -6.50 -21.24 17.38
CA VAL A 181 -6.63 -20.39 16.17
C VAL A 181 -6.43 -18.87 16.42
N PRO A 182 -6.88 -18.27 17.55
CA PRO A 182 -6.71 -16.85 17.81
C PRO A 182 -5.24 -16.44 17.90
N ASP A 183 -4.35 -17.32 18.31
CA ASP A 183 -2.93 -16.99 18.46
C ASP A 183 -2.24 -16.87 17.09
N ALA A 184 -2.62 -17.73 16.12
CA ALA A 184 -2.14 -17.61 14.75
C ALA A 184 -2.60 -16.28 14.13
N ILE A 185 -3.85 -15.91 14.36
CA ILE A 185 -4.43 -14.68 13.81
C ILE A 185 -3.92 -13.44 14.54
N LEU A 186 -3.68 -13.51 15.86
CA LEU A 186 -2.96 -12.47 16.57
C LEU A 186 -1.57 -12.24 15.99
N LYS A 187 -0.80 -13.29 15.72
CA LYS A 187 0.52 -13.17 15.07
C LYS A 187 0.42 -12.53 13.69
N ILE A 188 -0.60 -12.90 12.92
CA ILE A 188 -0.90 -12.25 11.63
C ILE A 188 -1.12 -10.75 11.84
N LEU A 189 -1.93 -10.36 12.82
CA LEU A 189 -2.25 -8.96 13.08
C LEU A 189 -1.08 -8.16 13.64
N GLU A 190 -0.26 -8.78 14.49
CA GLU A 190 1.00 -8.20 14.97
C GLU A 190 1.92 -7.93 13.79
N GLY A 191 2.13 -8.93 12.92
CA GLY A 191 2.91 -8.76 11.69
C GLY A 191 2.33 -7.70 10.75
N MET A 192 1.01 -7.62 10.63
CA MET A 192 0.32 -6.58 9.85
C MET A 192 0.49 -5.19 10.47
N SER A 193 0.47 -5.08 11.79
CA SER A 193 0.65 -3.81 12.50
C SER A 193 2.08 -3.29 12.30
N ASP A 194 3.08 -4.17 12.47
CA ASP A 194 4.48 -3.86 12.21
C ASP A 194 4.69 -3.44 10.74
N LEU A 195 4.02 -4.14 9.82
CA LEU A 195 4.04 -3.82 8.39
C LEU A 195 3.46 -2.44 8.10
N ILE A 196 2.29 -2.12 8.67
CA ILE A 196 1.63 -0.83 8.51
C ILE A 196 2.51 0.27 9.10
N GLU A 197 3.14 0.04 10.26
CA GLU A 197 4.06 1.00 10.85
C GLU A 197 5.28 1.25 9.96
N SER A 198 5.86 0.18 9.40
CA SER A 198 6.95 0.27 8.42
C SER A 198 6.53 1.06 7.18
N ASP A 199 5.33 0.79 6.65
CA ASP A 199 4.78 1.52 5.51
C ASP A 199 4.56 2.99 5.83
N GLN A 200 4.11 3.32 7.04
CA GLN A 200 4.00 4.71 7.48
C GLN A 200 5.37 5.41 7.58
N LYS A 201 6.42 4.71 8.02
CA LYS A 201 7.79 5.25 8.05
C LYS A 201 8.27 5.58 6.63
N VAL A 202 8.09 4.66 5.69
CA VAL A 202 8.43 4.86 4.28
C VAL A 202 7.59 5.98 3.66
N LEU A 203 6.30 6.06 3.96
CA LEU A 203 5.42 7.13 3.48
C LEU A 203 5.86 8.51 3.99
N ARG A 204 6.17 8.65 5.29
CA ARG A 204 6.70 9.91 5.85
C ARG A 204 8.04 10.28 5.22
N TYR A 205 8.91 9.30 5.01
CA TYR A 205 10.17 9.51 4.30
C TYR A 205 9.93 10.01 2.87
N TYR A 206 9.01 9.38 2.14
CA TYR A 206 8.62 9.80 0.79
C TYR A 206 8.12 11.24 0.77
N GLN A 207 7.20 11.59 1.66
CA GLN A 207 6.61 12.93 1.76
C GLN A 207 7.64 14.01 2.11
N SER A 208 8.53 13.73 3.07
CA SER A 208 9.60 14.68 3.47
C SER A 208 10.62 14.96 2.34
N HIS A 209 10.74 14.03 1.40
CA HIS A 209 11.64 14.12 0.23
C HIS A 209 10.90 14.41 -1.08
N ASP A 210 9.61 14.73 -1.04
CA ASP A 210 8.78 15.01 -2.23
C ASP A 210 8.87 13.91 -3.32
N GLY A 211 9.04 12.65 -2.89
CA GLY A 211 9.20 11.50 -3.79
C GLY A 211 10.51 11.46 -4.58
N VAL A 212 11.55 12.19 -4.16
CA VAL A 212 12.86 12.23 -4.83
C VAL A 212 13.95 11.81 -3.85
N PHE A 213 14.36 10.54 -3.90
CA PHE A 213 15.39 9.98 -3.02
C PHE A 213 16.02 8.71 -3.61
N ASP A 214 17.21 8.36 -3.13
CA ASP A 214 17.83 7.07 -3.41
C ASP A 214 17.27 5.99 -2.48
N LEU A 215 16.87 4.85 -3.03
CA LEU A 215 16.25 3.76 -2.26
C LEU A 215 17.23 3.12 -1.28
N GLY A 216 18.52 3.03 -1.62
CA GLY A 216 19.55 2.50 -0.74
C GLY A 216 19.84 3.44 0.43
N GLN A 217 19.88 4.75 0.17
CA GLN A 217 19.98 5.74 1.26
C GLN A 217 18.76 5.71 2.16
N ALA A 218 17.55 5.68 1.59
CA ALA A 218 16.32 5.60 2.37
C ALA A 218 16.27 4.33 3.23
N ALA A 219 16.70 3.19 2.70
CA ALA A 219 16.84 1.95 3.45
C ALA A 219 17.80 2.13 4.65
N SER A 220 18.98 2.71 4.42
CA SER A 220 19.94 3.01 5.48
C SER A 220 19.39 3.98 6.54
N ASP A 221 18.73 5.06 6.13
CA ASP A 221 18.21 6.10 7.03
C ASP A 221 17.04 5.60 7.87
N LEU A 222 16.22 4.71 7.31
CA LEU A 222 15.09 4.08 7.99
C LEU A 222 15.49 2.85 8.81
N GLY A 223 16.73 2.36 8.67
CA GLY A 223 17.18 1.11 9.28
C GLY A 223 16.41 -0.11 8.76
N LEU A 224 16.01 -0.09 7.49
CA LEU A 224 15.25 -1.15 6.81
C LEU A 224 16.09 -1.80 5.70
N GLU A 225 15.74 -3.01 5.33
CA GLU A 225 16.33 -3.65 4.16
C GLU A 225 15.83 -2.99 2.86
N LEU A 226 16.66 -2.94 1.82
CA LEU A 226 16.28 -2.37 0.52
C LEU A 226 15.04 -3.05 -0.06
N ARG A 227 14.90 -4.37 0.16
CA ARG A 227 13.72 -5.13 -0.26
C ARG A 227 12.47 -4.64 0.45
N GLU A 228 12.54 -4.40 1.76
CA GLU A 228 11.40 -3.95 2.57
C GLU A 228 10.91 -2.57 2.12
N VAL A 229 11.82 -1.63 1.89
CA VAL A 229 11.47 -0.30 1.35
C VAL A 229 10.80 -0.42 -0.02
N LYS A 230 11.31 -1.28 -0.91
CA LYS A 230 10.69 -1.51 -2.23
C LYS A 230 9.29 -2.10 -2.11
N THR A 231 9.11 -3.15 -1.30
CA THR A 231 7.79 -3.77 -1.12
C THR A 231 6.81 -2.81 -0.46
N SER A 232 7.27 -2.00 0.50
CA SER A 232 6.50 -0.94 1.12
C SER A 232 6.01 0.09 0.09
N LEU A 233 6.91 0.60 -0.76
CA LEU A 233 6.55 1.53 -1.84
C LEU A 233 5.56 0.92 -2.82
N SER A 234 5.72 -0.35 -3.22
CA SER A 234 4.74 -1.05 -4.05
C SER A 234 3.35 -1.02 -3.41
N ARG A 235 3.23 -1.37 -2.12
CA ARG A 235 1.95 -1.33 -1.40
C ARG A 235 1.39 0.08 -1.32
N LEU A 236 2.20 1.07 -0.96
CA LEU A 236 1.75 2.46 -0.86
C LEU A 236 1.24 3.02 -2.21
N ILE A 237 1.84 2.60 -3.33
CA ILE A 237 1.38 2.92 -4.68
C ILE A 237 0.06 2.20 -5.00
N GLU A 238 -0.03 0.91 -4.71
CA GLU A 238 -1.25 0.11 -4.92
C GLU A 238 -2.44 0.65 -4.09
N LEU A 239 -2.17 1.14 -2.86
CA LEU A 239 -3.13 1.83 -1.99
C LEU A 239 -3.49 3.24 -2.48
N GLY A 240 -2.76 3.79 -3.47
CA GLY A 240 -2.96 5.16 -3.97
C GLY A 240 -2.46 6.26 -3.02
N THR A 241 -1.77 5.91 -1.94
CA THR A 241 -1.17 6.88 -1.00
C THR A 241 0.09 7.55 -1.55
N VAL A 242 0.78 6.86 -2.47
CA VAL A 242 1.94 7.36 -3.20
C VAL A 242 1.61 7.34 -4.70
N PRO A 243 1.81 8.45 -5.44
CA PRO A 243 1.38 8.52 -6.83
C PRO A 243 2.29 7.73 -7.79
N ARG A 244 3.55 7.50 -7.42
CA ARG A 244 4.56 6.84 -8.26
C ARG A 244 5.81 6.43 -7.47
N TRP A 245 6.59 5.53 -8.07
CA TRP A 245 7.94 5.19 -7.59
C TRP A 245 8.81 6.45 -7.40
N PRO A 246 9.68 6.48 -6.36
CA PRO A 246 10.60 7.58 -6.15
C PRO A 246 11.51 7.78 -7.36
N LYS A 247 11.77 9.03 -7.71
CA LYS A 247 12.77 9.34 -8.74
C LYS A 247 14.17 9.11 -8.17
N GLY A 248 14.90 8.19 -8.78
CA GLY A 248 16.25 7.82 -8.37
C GLY A 248 17.23 9.00 -8.41
N ARG A 249 17.74 9.33 -7.21
CA ARG A 249 18.71 10.37 -6.81
C ARG A 249 18.20 11.80 -6.65
N PRO A 250 18.39 12.30 -5.42
CA PRO A 250 19.37 13.33 -5.14
C PRO A 250 20.36 12.85 -4.06
N LEU A 251 21.66 13.10 -4.27
CA LEU A 251 22.73 12.81 -3.31
C LEU A 251 22.45 13.48 -1.95
N SER A 252 22.95 12.87 -0.87
CA SER A 252 22.88 13.45 0.47
C SER A 252 23.54 14.84 0.52
N SER A 253 23.06 15.69 1.42
CA SER A 253 23.42 17.12 1.54
C SER A 253 24.91 17.42 1.77
N GLY A 254 25.75 16.40 1.99
CA GLY A 254 27.21 16.56 2.12
C GLY A 254 28.01 16.38 0.83
N GLN A 255 27.41 15.90 -0.27
CA GLN A 255 28.17 15.45 -1.45
C GLN A 255 27.98 16.27 -2.74
N ILE A 256 27.03 17.20 -2.83
CA ILE A 256 26.71 17.79 -4.15
C ILE A 256 27.46 19.08 -4.46
N GLY A 257 27.88 19.88 -3.47
CA GLY A 257 28.62 21.12 -3.76
C GLY A 257 27.99 22.00 -4.85
N LEU A 258 26.66 21.95 -5.04
CA LEU A 258 25.97 22.77 -6.04
C LEU A 258 26.23 24.22 -5.67
N SER A 259 26.85 24.96 -6.59
CA SER A 259 27.03 26.40 -6.44
C SER A 259 25.95 27.09 -7.26
N VAL A 260 25.22 27.99 -6.60
CA VAL A 260 24.16 28.78 -7.21
C VAL A 260 24.58 30.24 -7.13
N GLU A 261 24.65 30.88 -8.30
CA GLU A 261 24.83 32.33 -8.41
C GLU A 261 23.52 32.94 -8.89
N LEU A 262 22.99 33.84 -8.08
CA LEU A 262 21.77 34.57 -8.36
C LEU A 262 22.12 35.87 -9.09
N GLY A 263 21.47 36.12 -10.24
CA GLY A 263 21.61 37.36 -11.00
C GLY A 263 20.98 38.57 -10.31
N ASP A 264 20.73 39.64 -11.05
CA ASP A 264 20.17 40.88 -10.49
C ASP A 264 18.75 41.15 -10.96
N VAL A 265 17.99 41.82 -10.11
CA VAL A 265 16.65 42.34 -10.43
C VAL A 265 16.77 43.82 -10.75
N PRO A 266 16.10 44.34 -11.80
CA PRO A 266 16.10 45.76 -12.10
C PRO A 266 15.59 46.61 -10.93
N ASP A 267 16.17 47.80 -10.72
CA ASP A 267 15.71 48.77 -9.71
C ASP A 267 14.26 49.24 -9.96
N ALA A 268 13.80 49.11 -11.21
CA ALA A 268 12.50 49.50 -11.68
C ALA A 268 11.91 48.40 -12.57
N ILE A 269 10.75 47.87 -12.18
CA ILE A 269 9.99 46.90 -12.96
C ILE A 269 8.66 47.51 -13.42
N LEU A 270 8.18 47.06 -14.58
CA LEU A 270 6.95 47.55 -15.20
C LEU A 270 5.88 46.46 -15.14
N PRO A 271 4.66 46.76 -14.66
CA PRO A 271 3.54 45.82 -14.68
C PRO A 271 3.32 45.21 -16.06
N GLY A 272 3.16 43.88 -16.12
CA GLY A 272 2.88 43.14 -17.36
C GLY A 272 4.04 43.11 -18.37
N LYS A 273 5.18 43.77 -18.10
CA LYS A 273 6.34 43.74 -18.98
C LYS A 273 7.38 42.75 -18.47
N ALA A 274 7.70 41.76 -19.31
CA ALA A 274 8.73 40.78 -19.00
C ALA A 274 10.11 41.43 -18.82
N PHE A 275 10.85 40.99 -17.80
CA PHE A 275 12.29 41.19 -17.67
C PHE A 275 13.00 39.84 -17.55
N LYS A 276 14.29 39.81 -17.89
CA LYS A 276 15.11 38.60 -17.81
C LYS A 276 15.77 38.52 -16.44
N TYR A 277 15.84 37.31 -15.89
CA TYR A 277 16.58 37.02 -14.68
C TYR A 277 17.37 35.73 -14.87
N GLN A 278 18.64 35.74 -14.48
CA GLN A 278 19.53 34.61 -14.69
C GLN A 278 19.88 33.94 -13.37
N VAL A 279 19.88 32.61 -13.39
CA VAL A 279 20.42 31.77 -12.31
C VAL A 279 21.48 30.88 -12.91
N ARG A 280 22.71 30.98 -12.41
CA ARG A 280 23.76 30.04 -12.79
C ARG A 280 23.84 28.94 -11.74
N VAL A 281 23.78 27.70 -12.19
CA VAL A 281 23.88 26.53 -11.33
C VAL A 281 25.01 25.64 -11.83
N LYS A 282 25.99 25.40 -10.97
CA LYS A 282 27.11 24.52 -11.27
C LYS A 282 26.99 23.23 -10.47
N ASN A 283 26.94 22.13 -11.19
CA ASN A 283 26.81 20.77 -10.68
C ASN A 283 28.14 20.04 -10.76
N PRO A 284 28.92 19.91 -9.66
CA PRO A 284 30.17 19.16 -9.69
C PRO A 284 29.95 17.63 -9.65
N SER A 285 28.71 17.16 -9.47
CA SER A 285 28.39 15.74 -9.38
C SER A 285 28.43 15.04 -10.73
N SER A 286 28.68 13.73 -10.73
CA SER A 286 28.55 12.85 -11.90
C SER A 286 27.11 12.46 -12.24
N ALA A 287 26.11 12.98 -11.51
CA ALA A 287 24.69 12.76 -11.77
C ALA A 287 23.97 14.06 -12.11
N THR A 288 22.86 13.97 -12.85
CA THR A 288 21.97 15.12 -13.14
C THR A 288 21.33 15.62 -11.84
N ALA A 289 21.18 16.94 -11.70
CA ALA A 289 20.56 17.57 -10.53
C ALA A 289 19.30 18.34 -10.95
N GLY A 290 18.16 18.02 -10.35
CA GLY A 290 16.93 18.80 -10.54
C GLY A 290 16.86 19.98 -9.57
N VAL A 291 16.78 21.20 -10.08
CA VAL A 291 16.61 22.42 -9.28
C VAL A 291 15.25 23.04 -9.54
N ARG A 292 14.60 23.54 -8.48
CA ARG A 292 13.34 24.27 -8.57
C ARG A 292 13.59 25.74 -8.24
N ILE A 293 13.21 26.64 -9.12
CA ILE A 293 13.37 28.09 -8.92
C ILE A 293 11.99 28.71 -8.74
N VAL A 294 11.80 29.35 -7.60
CA VAL A 294 10.59 30.10 -7.26
C VAL A 294 10.94 31.57 -7.22
N VAL A 295 10.20 32.38 -7.96
CA VAL A 295 10.31 33.83 -7.88
C VAL A 295 8.96 34.40 -7.48
N SER A 296 8.94 35.15 -6.39
CA SER A 296 7.77 35.85 -5.88
C SER A 296 8.02 37.34 -5.82
N ILE A 297 6.98 38.14 -6.01
CA ILE A 297 7.00 39.57 -5.78
C ILE A 297 6.13 39.91 -4.57
N VAL A 298 6.62 40.80 -3.73
CA VAL A 298 5.91 41.37 -2.60
C VAL A 298 5.74 42.86 -2.88
N SER A 299 4.49 43.31 -2.94
CA SER A 299 4.11 44.71 -3.15
C SER A 299 3.04 45.12 -2.15
N GLU A 300 2.52 46.35 -2.25
CA GLU A 300 1.36 46.78 -1.45
C GLU A 300 0.11 45.95 -1.74
N ASP A 301 0.01 45.36 -2.94
CA ASP A 301 -1.10 44.47 -3.33
C ASP A 301 -1.00 43.06 -2.70
N GLY A 302 0.09 42.77 -1.98
CA GLY A 302 0.38 41.47 -1.39
C GLY A 302 1.49 40.71 -2.11
N VAL A 303 1.53 39.39 -1.87
CA VAL A 303 2.52 38.47 -2.45
C VAL A 303 1.94 37.80 -3.69
N SER A 304 2.59 37.95 -4.84
CA SER A 304 2.27 37.23 -6.07
C SER A 304 3.44 36.35 -6.49
N GLU A 305 3.17 35.08 -6.78
CA GLU A 305 4.13 34.22 -7.45
C GLU A 305 4.30 34.71 -8.91
N ILE A 306 5.54 34.92 -9.35
CA ILE A 306 5.85 35.24 -10.74
C ILE A 306 6.12 33.95 -11.53
N THR A 307 6.90 33.02 -10.96
CA THR A 307 7.21 31.74 -11.58
C THR A 307 7.60 30.67 -10.55
N ASN A 308 7.42 29.40 -10.94
CA ASN A 308 7.82 28.20 -10.21
C ASN A 308 8.23 27.14 -11.25
N GLU A 309 9.49 27.17 -11.63
CA GLU A 309 10.03 26.33 -12.71
C GLU A 309 10.98 25.26 -12.19
N GLN A 310 10.99 24.09 -12.84
CA GLN A 310 11.94 23.00 -12.58
C GLN A 310 12.90 22.86 -13.75
N HIS A 311 14.18 22.75 -13.44
CA HIS A 311 15.28 22.65 -14.41
C HIS A 311 16.22 21.49 -14.06
N GLU A 312 16.71 20.79 -15.07
CA GLU A 312 17.70 19.71 -14.90
C GLU A 312 19.11 20.20 -15.29
N ILE A 313 20.05 20.06 -14.37
CA ILE A 313 21.46 20.42 -14.57
C ILE A 313 22.26 19.16 -14.87
N ALA A 314 22.89 19.12 -16.04
CA ALA A 314 23.67 17.98 -16.50
C ALA A 314 24.82 17.61 -15.52
N PRO A 315 25.28 16.35 -15.53
CA PRO A 315 26.46 15.92 -14.77
C PRO A 315 27.69 16.76 -15.09
N ARG A 316 28.45 17.16 -14.07
CA ARG A 316 29.66 18.02 -14.18
C ARG A 316 29.40 19.29 -15.01
N GLY A 317 28.13 19.73 -15.02
CA GLY A 317 27.64 20.82 -15.85
C GLY A 317 27.67 22.17 -15.16
N ASP A 318 27.73 23.21 -15.97
CA ASP A 318 27.61 24.60 -15.57
C ASP A 318 26.55 25.22 -16.48
N SER A 319 25.37 25.49 -15.93
CA SER A 319 24.20 25.89 -16.69
C SER A 319 23.73 27.27 -16.25
N THR A 320 23.43 28.12 -17.22
CA THR A 320 22.74 29.39 -17.00
C THR A 320 21.28 29.23 -17.39
N ILE A 321 20.39 29.43 -16.43
CA ILE A 321 18.94 29.36 -16.62
C ILE A 321 18.43 30.78 -16.82
N ASP A 322 17.83 31.04 -17.98
CA ASP A 322 17.19 32.31 -18.32
C ASP A 322 15.70 32.25 -17.98
N LEU A 323 15.29 32.98 -16.93
CA LEU A 323 13.90 33.15 -16.56
C LEU A 323 13.33 34.41 -17.21
N LYS A 324 12.14 34.29 -17.80
CA LYS A 324 11.36 35.42 -18.32
C LYS A 324 10.26 35.77 -17.32
N LEU A 325 10.54 36.75 -16.45
CA LEU A 325 9.68 37.13 -15.34
C LEU A 325 8.72 38.23 -15.74
N VAL A 326 7.40 37.98 -15.63
CA VAL A 326 6.35 38.97 -15.91
C VAL A 326 5.70 39.38 -14.58
N PRO A 327 5.97 40.59 -14.05
CA PRO A 327 5.34 41.05 -12.82
C PRO A 327 3.84 41.25 -13.02
N ILE A 328 3.04 40.63 -12.17
CA ILE A 328 1.59 40.89 -12.06
C ILE A 328 1.39 41.73 -10.81
N VAL A 329 1.45 43.06 -10.97
CA VAL A 329 1.27 44.04 -9.88
C VAL A 329 0.40 45.18 -10.41
N TYR A 330 -0.48 45.74 -9.59
CA TYR A 330 -1.46 46.75 -10.00
C TYR A 330 -1.18 48.13 -9.39
N SER A 331 -0.52 48.21 -8.23
CA SER A 331 -0.12 49.45 -7.59
C SER A 331 1.34 49.85 -7.89
N LYS A 332 1.55 51.16 -8.07
CA LYS A 332 2.88 51.76 -8.15
C LYS A 332 3.43 51.94 -6.75
N GLY A 333 4.72 51.64 -6.55
CA GLY A 333 5.31 51.78 -5.22
C GLY A 333 6.57 50.96 -5.02
N LYS A 334 6.94 50.78 -3.75
CA LYS A 334 8.04 49.88 -3.37
C LYS A 334 7.59 48.43 -3.54
N ALA A 335 8.48 47.60 -4.07
CA ALA A 335 8.27 46.17 -4.13
C ALA A 335 9.56 45.43 -3.74
N SER A 336 9.43 44.15 -3.45
CA SER A 336 10.57 43.26 -3.25
C SER A 336 10.39 42.00 -4.08
N VAL A 337 11.43 41.56 -4.77
CA VAL A 337 11.44 40.28 -5.48
C VAL A 337 12.22 39.30 -4.64
N LYS A 338 11.58 38.21 -4.24
CA LYS A 338 12.21 37.10 -3.54
C LYS A 338 12.48 35.99 -4.54
N VAL A 339 13.75 35.61 -4.66
CA VAL A 339 14.19 34.49 -5.49
C VAL A 339 14.69 33.39 -4.59
N GLU A 340 14.16 32.18 -4.78
CA GLU A 340 14.53 31.00 -4.02
C GLU A 340 14.83 29.85 -4.97
N VAL A 341 16.00 29.24 -4.79
CA VAL A 341 16.43 28.06 -5.55
C VAL A 341 16.46 26.90 -4.60
N TYR A 342 15.78 25.82 -4.96
CA TYR A 342 15.64 24.62 -4.16
C TYR A 342 16.22 23.41 -4.88
N TYR A 343 16.64 22.44 -4.09
CA TYR A 343 16.96 21.09 -4.52
C TYR A 343 16.11 20.12 -3.70
N GLY A 344 15.09 19.54 -4.34
CA GLY A 344 13.98 18.91 -3.62
C GLY A 344 13.30 19.92 -2.68
N SER A 345 13.24 19.60 -1.38
CA SER A 345 12.70 20.48 -0.33
C SER A 345 13.75 21.41 0.32
N LYS A 346 15.04 21.25 0.01
CA LYS A 346 16.12 22.04 0.65
C LYS A 346 16.40 23.34 -0.11
N PRO A 347 16.45 24.51 0.57
CA PRO A 347 16.88 25.76 -0.07
C PRO A 347 18.38 25.72 -0.35
N LEU A 348 18.77 25.98 -1.60
CA LEU A 348 20.17 26.14 -2.04
C LEU A 348 20.62 27.61 -1.96
N ALA A 349 19.77 28.53 -2.40
CA ALA A 349 20.03 29.96 -2.38
C ALA A 349 18.71 30.72 -2.22
N SER A 350 18.76 31.82 -1.47
CA SER A 350 17.65 32.73 -1.30
C SER A 350 18.17 34.15 -1.27
N ARG A 351 17.55 35.04 -2.04
CA ARG A 351 17.85 36.48 -1.98
C ARG A 351 16.57 37.28 -2.18
N ILE A 352 16.47 38.37 -1.42
CA ILE A 352 15.42 39.37 -1.56
C ILE A 352 16.05 40.61 -2.16
N TYR A 353 15.49 41.10 -3.26
CA TYR A 353 15.89 42.31 -3.95
C TYR A 353 14.86 43.39 -3.70
N SER A 354 15.30 44.59 -3.31
CA SER A 354 14.43 45.77 -3.29
C SER A 354 14.30 46.33 -4.71
N THR A 355 13.08 46.65 -5.13
CA THR A 355 12.79 47.24 -6.44
C THR A 355 11.61 48.22 -6.33
N ARG A 356 11.23 48.85 -7.44
CA ARG A 356 10.06 49.74 -7.54
C ARG A 356 9.19 49.33 -8.71
N VAL A 357 7.88 49.41 -8.52
CA VAL A 357 6.88 49.26 -9.59
C VAL A 357 6.53 50.65 -10.11
N TYR A 358 6.82 50.89 -11.40
CA TYR A 358 6.66 52.19 -12.05
C TYR A 358 5.36 52.38 -12.82
#